data_AF-A0A5E6NG59-F1
#
_entry.id   AF-A0A5E6NG59-F1
#
_cell.length_a   1.000
_cell.length_b   1.000
_cell.length_c   1.000
_cell.angle_alpha   90.00
_cell.angle_beta   90.00
_cell.angle_gamma   90.00
#
_symmetry.space_group_name_H-M   'P 1'
#
loop_
_entity.id
_entity.type
_entity.pdbx_description
1 polymer ?
#
loop_
_entity_poly.entity_id
_entity_poly.type
_entity_poly.pdbx_seq_one_letter_code
_entity_poly.pdbx_strand_id
1 'polypeptide(L)'
;MRSLLDLGFYMKHIAKPNDLLIIDEPELNLHPENQRLITQVLANLVNIGIKVFITTHSDYIIKEFSTLIMLNADSENDYLKTIASQEGYCSDDLLKAQQVKMYVAKKELVKLDGNSKKTKNNTLTSVEIDDKLGIGNSGFDDTIDKMNKIQQSIIWQ
;
A
#
# COMPACT_ATOMS: atom_id res chain seq x y z
N MET A 1 -17.03 -4.10 -12.41
CA MET A 1 -15.91 -4.47 -13.29
C MET A 1 -15.72 -3.49 -14.47
N ARG A 2 -15.95 -2.17 -14.28
CA ARG A 2 -15.63 -1.12 -15.28
C ARG A 2 -14.22 -0.57 -15.08
N SER A 3 -13.80 -0.40 -13.82
CA SER A 3 -12.55 0.25 -13.45
C SER A 3 -11.28 -0.44 -13.98
N LEU A 4 -11.24 -1.78 -13.99
CA LEU A 4 -10.13 -2.56 -14.56
C LEU A 4 -10.01 -2.40 -16.08
N LEU A 5 -11.14 -2.25 -16.78
CA LEU A 5 -11.15 -2.01 -18.21
C LEU A 5 -10.61 -0.62 -18.55
N ASP A 6 -10.98 0.39 -17.76
CA ASP A 6 -10.47 1.75 -17.90
C ASP A 6 -8.96 1.82 -17.63
N LEU A 7 -8.47 1.14 -16.58
CA LEU A 7 -7.04 1.00 -16.31
C LEU A 7 -6.31 0.30 -17.47
N GLY A 8 -6.86 -0.80 -17.98
CA GLY A 8 -6.32 -1.52 -19.13
C GLY A 8 -6.23 -0.64 -20.39
N PHE A 9 -7.28 0.15 -20.65
CA PHE A 9 -7.30 1.10 -21.77
C PHE A 9 -6.26 2.21 -21.59
N TYR A 10 -6.18 2.80 -20.40
CA TYR A 10 -5.18 3.80 -20.06
C TYR A 10 -3.76 3.29 -20.32
N MET A 11 -3.43 2.11 -19.78
CA MET A 11 -2.10 1.50 -19.95
C MET A 11 -1.77 1.25 -21.43
N LYS A 12 -2.74 0.78 -22.22
CA LYS A 12 -2.51 0.41 -23.62
C LYS A 12 -2.42 1.59 -24.58
N HIS A 13 -3.10 2.70 -24.28
CA HIS A 13 -3.32 3.75 -25.27
C HIS A 13 -2.91 5.15 -24.82
N ILE A 14 -2.81 5.42 -23.52
CA ILE A 14 -2.64 6.77 -22.99
C ILE A 14 -1.33 6.91 -22.22
N ALA A 15 -0.99 5.90 -21.41
CA ALA A 15 0.07 5.97 -20.41
C ALA A 15 1.43 6.39 -20.98
N LYS A 16 2.02 7.42 -20.38
CA LYS A 16 3.36 7.91 -20.66
C LYS A 16 4.17 8.06 -19.37
N PRO A 17 5.50 7.94 -19.43
CA PRO A 17 6.36 8.30 -18.29
C PRO A 17 6.06 9.73 -17.81
N ASN A 18 6.13 9.96 -16.50
CA ASN A 18 5.74 11.19 -15.79
C ASN A 18 4.24 11.52 -15.73
N ASP A 19 3.34 10.67 -16.22
CA ASP A 19 1.90 10.85 -15.99
C ASP A 19 1.54 10.66 -14.51
N LEU A 20 0.41 11.23 -14.09
CA LEU A 20 -0.19 11.02 -12.77
C LEU A 20 -1.49 10.22 -12.92
N LEU A 21 -1.47 9.01 -12.37
CA LEU A 21 -2.62 8.13 -12.28
C LEU A 21 -3.22 8.24 -10.88
N ILE A 22 -4.49 8.64 -10.79
CA ILE A 22 -5.25 8.73 -9.54
C ILE A 22 -6.34 7.66 -9.56
N ILE A 23 -6.38 6.80 -8.54
CA ILE A 23 -7.39 5.74 -8.42
C ILE A 23 -8.02 5.80 -7.04
N ASP A 24 -9.34 5.87 -7.00
CA ASP A 24 -10.10 5.76 -5.76
C ASP A 24 -10.53 4.31 -5.53
N GLU A 25 -10.21 3.76 -4.36
CA GLU A 25 -10.56 2.40 -3.92
C GLU A 25 -10.33 1.32 -5.00
N PRO A 26 -9.06 1.09 -5.45
CA PRO A 26 -8.76 0.09 -6.47
C PRO A 26 -9.23 -1.34 -6.10
N GLU A 27 -9.44 -1.61 -4.82
CA GLU A 27 -9.96 -2.87 -4.28
C GLU A 27 -11.46 -3.10 -4.48
N LEU A 28 -12.23 -2.09 -4.91
CA LEU A 28 -13.69 -2.18 -4.91
C LEU A 28 -14.19 -3.33 -5.80
N ASN A 29 -14.88 -4.30 -5.19
CA ASN A 29 -15.36 -5.55 -5.81
C ASN A 29 -14.26 -6.55 -6.22
N LEU A 30 -13.04 -6.44 -5.69
CA LEU A 30 -11.97 -7.40 -5.92
C LEU A 30 -11.81 -8.37 -4.75
N HIS A 31 -11.63 -9.64 -5.07
CA HIS A 31 -11.17 -10.64 -4.12
C HIS A 31 -9.75 -10.29 -3.62
N PRO A 32 -9.36 -10.62 -2.38
CA PRO A 32 -8.02 -10.32 -1.84
C PRO A 32 -6.85 -10.70 -2.76
N GLU A 33 -6.93 -11.85 -3.42
CA GLU A 33 -5.91 -12.28 -4.40
C GLU A 33 -5.78 -11.28 -5.56
N ASN A 34 -6.89 -10.78 -6.10
CA ASN A 34 -6.88 -9.80 -7.17
C ASN A 34 -6.42 -8.41 -6.69
N GLN A 35 -6.60 -8.10 -5.40
CA GLN A 35 -6.07 -6.87 -4.80
C GLN A 35 -4.54 -6.89 -4.73
N ARG A 36 -3.93 -8.06 -4.50
CA ARG A 36 -2.48 -8.25 -4.60
C ARG A 36 -1.99 -8.07 -6.04
N LEU A 37 -2.66 -8.72 -7.00
CA LEU A 37 -2.31 -8.60 -8.42
C LEU A 37 -2.39 -7.16 -8.94
N ILE A 38 -3.47 -6.42 -8.62
CA ILE A 38 -3.55 -5.02 -9.05
C ILE A 38 -2.47 -4.16 -8.39
N THR A 39 -2.08 -4.46 -7.16
CA THR A 39 -0.98 -3.76 -6.47
C THR A 39 0.36 -3.97 -7.19
N GLN A 40 0.65 -5.19 -7.63
CA GLN A 40 1.84 -5.48 -8.46
C GLN A 40 1.80 -4.70 -9.78
N VAL A 41 0.64 -4.64 -10.44
CA VAL A 41 0.47 -3.80 -11.65
C VAL A 41 0.73 -2.32 -11.36
N LEU A 42 0.24 -1.79 -10.23
CA LEU A 42 0.51 -0.39 -9.84
C LEU A 42 2.00 -0.16 -9.55
N ALA A 43 2.67 -1.11 -8.91
CA ALA A 43 4.12 -1.07 -8.68
C ALA A 43 4.91 -1.01 -10.00
N ASN A 44 4.54 -1.85 -10.97
CA ASN A 44 5.12 -1.82 -12.31
C ASN A 44 4.96 -0.46 -12.98
N LEU A 45 3.79 0.17 -12.87
CA LEU A 45 3.56 1.51 -13.41
C LEU A 45 4.48 2.55 -12.76
N VAL A 46 4.69 2.46 -11.43
CA VAL A 46 5.64 3.31 -10.70
C VAL A 46 7.06 3.14 -11.22
N ASN A 47 7.49 1.90 -11.47
CA ASN A 47 8.83 1.61 -11.96
C ASN A 47 9.06 2.07 -13.42
N ILE A 48 8.01 2.16 -14.22
CA ILE A 48 8.04 2.75 -15.58
C ILE A 48 8.02 4.30 -15.54
N GLY A 49 7.89 4.89 -14.35
CA GLY A 49 7.97 6.33 -14.13
C GLY A 49 6.61 7.04 -14.11
N ILE A 50 5.50 6.30 -13.97
CA ILE A 50 4.17 6.88 -13.77
C ILE A 50 3.99 7.13 -12.27
N LYS A 51 3.53 8.34 -11.91
CA LYS A 51 3.19 8.65 -10.53
C LYS A 51 1.80 8.08 -10.24
N VAL A 52 1.69 7.27 -9.20
CA VAL A 52 0.43 6.66 -8.81
C VAL A 52 -0.01 7.24 -7.46
N PHE A 53 -1.25 7.70 -7.39
CA PHE A 53 -1.91 8.11 -6.16
C PHE A 53 -3.16 7.27 -5.98
N ILE A 54 -3.24 6.56 -4.85
CA ILE A 54 -4.41 5.76 -4.52
C ILE A 54 -4.97 6.12 -3.15
N THR A 55 -6.28 5.97 -3.01
CA THR A 55 -6.96 5.88 -1.73
C THR A 55 -7.42 4.45 -1.53
N THR A 56 -7.18 3.88 -0.36
CA THR A 56 -7.53 2.49 -0.08
C THR A 56 -7.88 2.31 1.40
N HIS A 57 -8.79 1.38 1.63
CA HIS A 57 -9.13 0.80 2.91
C HIS A 57 -8.66 -0.66 3.03
N SER A 58 -7.95 -1.17 2.03
CA SER A 58 -7.51 -2.56 1.98
C SER A 58 -6.17 -2.79 2.67
N ASP A 59 -6.18 -3.61 3.71
CA ASP A 59 -4.96 -4.14 4.31
C ASP A 59 -4.17 -5.02 3.35
N TYR A 60 -4.82 -5.69 2.40
CA TYR A 60 -4.13 -6.54 1.42
C TYR A 60 -3.26 -5.71 0.50
N ILE A 61 -3.74 -4.54 0.05
CA ILE A 61 -2.97 -3.61 -0.79
C ILE A 61 -1.78 -3.06 0.00
N ILE A 62 -2.01 -2.63 1.25
CA ILE A 62 -0.95 -2.08 2.11
C ILE A 62 0.13 -3.15 2.36
N LYS A 63 -0.28 -4.37 2.72
CA LYS A 63 0.65 -5.49 2.96
C LYS A 63 1.41 -5.87 1.71
N GLU A 64 0.75 -5.91 0.55
CA GLU A 64 1.41 -6.23 -0.70
C GLU A 64 2.48 -5.18 -1.06
N PHE A 65 2.18 -3.88 -0.95
CA PHE A 65 3.20 -2.84 -1.14
C PHE A 65 4.38 -3.01 -0.17
N SER A 66 4.08 -3.33 1.11
CA SER A 66 5.11 -3.61 2.10
C SER A 66 5.99 -4.79 1.68
N THR A 67 5.39 -5.88 1.20
CA THR A 67 6.12 -7.06 0.70
C THR A 67 7.00 -6.72 -0.49
N LEU A 68 6.51 -5.95 -1.48
CA LEU A 68 7.30 -5.53 -2.65
C LEU A 68 8.51 -4.67 -2.27
N ILE A 69 8.40 -3.85 -1.22
CA ILE A 69 9.51 -3.07 -0.68
C ILE A 69 10.52 -3.99 0.04
N MET A 70 10.03 -4.85 0.93
CA MET A 70 10.87 -5.75 1.72
C MET A 70 11.64 -6.77 0.86
N LEU A 71 11.03 -7.26 -0.22
CA LEU A 71 11.70 -8.15 -1.18
C LEU A 71 12.86 -7.46 -1.91
N ASN A 72 12.82 -6.13 -2.01
CA ASN A 72 13.88 -5.33 -2.64
C ASN A 72 14.93 -4.81 -1.65
N ALA A 73 14.72 -5.00 -0.34
CA ALA A 73 15.56 -4.44 0.72
C ALA A 73 17.03 -4.84 0.61
N ASP A 74 17.26 -6.06 0.15
CA ASP A 74 18.58 -6.63 -0.04
C ASP A 74 18.62 -7.40 -1.36
N SER A 75 18.93 -6.68 -2.44
CA SER A 75 19.01 -7.22 -3.80
C SER A 75 20.10 -8.29 -3.98
N GLU A 76 21.02 -8.45 -3.02
CA GLU A 76 22.05 -9.48 -3.06
C GLU A 76 21.69 -10.72 -2.23
N ASN A 77 20.60 -10.67 -1.47
CA ASN A 77 20.18 -11.79 -0.62
C ASN A 77 19.50 -12.90 -1.42
N ASP A 78 20.18 -14.03 -1.55
CA ASP A 78 19.69 -15.21 -2.28
C ASP A 78 18.41 -15.80 -1.68
N TYR A 79 18.19 -15.66 -0.36
CA TYR A 79 16.98 -16.13 0.30
C TYR A 79 15.75 -15.33 -0.15
N LEU A 80 15.86 -14.00 -0.23
CA LEU A 80 14.76 -13.15 -0.70
C LEU A 80 14.42 -13.40 -2.17
N LYS A 81 15.44 -13.59 -3.03
CA LYS A 81 15.24 -13.96 -4.44
C LYS A 81 14.53 -15.31 -4.58
N THR A 82 14.87 -16.26 -3.72
CA THR A 82 14.23 -17.59 -3.72
C THR A 82 12.76 -17.47 -3.37
N ILE A 83 12.41 -16.70 -2.32
CA ILE A 83 11.01 -16.44 -1.95
C ILE A 83 10.28 -15.72 -3.07
N ALA A 84 10.87 -14.65 -3.64
CA ALA A 84 10.27 -13.91 -4.73
C ALA A 84 9.92 -14.83 -5.90
N SER A 85 10.85 -15.70 -6.30
CA SER A 85 10.63 -16.66 -7.38
C SER A 85 9.60 -17.74 -7.05
N GLN A 86 9.52 -18.21 -5.79
CA GLN A 86 8.54 -19.22 -5.36
C GLN A 86 7.11 -18.67 -5.35
N GLU A 87 6.96 -17.42 -4.93
CA GLU A 87 5.68 -16.73 -4.84
C GLU A 87 5.28 -16.04 -6.16
N GLY A 88 6.14 -16.12 -7.19
CA GLY A 88 5.85 -15.62 -8.54
C GLY A 88 6.07 -14.12 -8.74
N TYR A 89 6.80 -13.45 -7.85
CA TYR A 89 7.18 -12.04 -8.02
C TYR A 89 8.28 -11.87 -9.05
N CYS A 90 8.15 -10.85 -9.90
CA CYS A 90 9.16 -10.44 -10.85
C CYS A 90 10.00 -9.28 -10.30
N SER A 91 11.21 -9.11 -10.84
CA SER A 91 12.08 -7.98 -10.47
C SER A 91 11.45 -6.62 -10.80
N ASP A 92 10.57 -6.57 -11.79
CA ASP A 92 9.85 -5.35 -12.20
C ASP A 92 8.79 -4.93 -11.18
N ASP A 93 8.28 -5.85 -10.35
CA ASP A 93 7.25 -5.56 -9.34
C ASP A 93 7.85 -4.89 -8.09
N LEU A 94 9.18 -4.99 -7.90
CA LEU A 94 9.87 -4.59 -6.69
C LEU A 94 9.95 -3.06 -6.55
N LEU A 95 9.71 -2.56 -5.34
CA LEU A 95 9.74 -1.12 -5.04
C LEU A 95 10.83 -0.79 -4.03
N LYS A 96 11.31 0.44 -4.04
CA LYS A 96 12.18 0.99 -2.97
C LYS A 96 11.34 1.79 -2.00
N ALA A 97 11.70 1.81 -0.72
CA ALA A 97 10.96 2.58 0.29
C ALA A 97 10.82 4.07 -0.10
N GLN A 98 11.82 4.65 -0.77
CA GLN A 98 11.78 6.06 -1.15
C GLN A 98 10.78 6.38 -2.28
N GLN A 99 10.32 5.37 -3.03
CA GLN A 99 9.33 5.55 -4.10
C GLN A 99 7.90 5.64 -3.56
N VAL A 100 7.66 5.20 -2.33
CA VAL A 100 6.32 5.09 -1.74
C VAL A 100 6.19 6.10 -0.60
N LYS A 101 5.02 6.74 -0.51
CA LYS A 101 4.64 7.55 0.65
C LYS A 101 3.22 7.16 1.03
N MET A 102 3.02 6.90 2.32
CA MET A 102 1.73 6.53 2.86
C MET A 102 1.29 7.56 3.89
N TYR A 103 -0.01 7.86 3.88
CA TYR A 103 -0.65 8.76 4.82
C TYR A 103 -1.91 8.10 5.38
N VAL A 104 -2.09 8.18 6.69
CA VAL A 104 -3.27 7.66 7.39
C VAL A 104 -4.14 8.83 7.82
N ALA A 105 -5.43 8.76 7.49
CA ALA A 105 -6.41 9.72 7.95
C ALA A 105 -6.82 9.41 9.39
N LYS A 106 -6.47 10.29 10.33
CA LYS A 106 -6.86 10.14 11.75
C LYS A 106 -7.16 11.47 12.41
N LYS A 107 -7.84 11.43 13.55
CA LYS A 107 -8.12 12.61 14.38
C LYS A 107 -6.94 12.86 15.33
N GLU A 108 -6.17 13.91 15.06
CA GLU A 108 -5.08 14.33 15.94
C GLU A 108 -5.17 15.81 16.34
N LEU A 109 -4.43 16.14 17.39
CA LEU A 109 -4.28 17.50 17.89
C LEU A 109 -3.33 18.29 16.99
N VAL A 110 -3.89 18.98 16.01
CA VAL A 110 -3.13 19.79 15.04
C VAL A 110 -3.26 21.27 15.40
N LYS A 111 -2.16 22.00 15.25
CA LYS A 111 -2.18 23.47 15.35
C LYS A 111 -2.57 24.00 13.97
N LEU A 112 -3.77 24.54 13.85
CA LEU A 112 -4.21 25.22 12.63
C LEU A 112 -3.52 26.59 12.52
N ASP A 113 -3.25 27.04 11.30
CA ASP A 113 -2.66 28.35 11.05
C ASP A 113 -3.52 29.46 11.69
N GLY A 114 -2.87 30.31 12.47
CA GLY A 114 -3.51 31.39 13.23
C GLY A 114 -4.02 31.03 14.64
N ASN A 115 -4.02 29.75 15.04
CA ASN A 115 -4.43 29.33 16.39
C ASN A 115 -3.24 29.06 17.31
N SER A 116 -3.27 29.61 18.54
CA SER A 116 -2.24 29.33 19.56
C SER A 116 -2.36 27.94 20.19
N LYS A 117 -3.56 27.34 20.17
CA LYS A 117 -3.86 26.04 20.78
C LYS A 117 -4.08 24.97 19.72
N LYS A 118 -3.61 23.74 20.00
CA LYS A 118 -3.89 22.56 19.18
C LYS A 118 -5.37 22.20 19.32
N THR A 119 -6.03 21.94 18.20
CA THR A 119 -7.43 21.49 18.14
C THR A 119 -7.50 20.11 17.51
N LYS A 120 -8.44 19.28 17.97
CA LYS A 120 -8.59 17.91 17.47
C LYS A 120 -9.33 17.95 16.14
N ASN A 121 -8.60 17.75 15.05
CA ASN A 121 -9.14 17.79 13.69
C ASN A 121 -8.76 16.53 12.92
N ASN A 122 -9.52 16.23 11.85
CA ASN A 122 -9.12 15.21 10.90
C ASN A 122 -7.86 15.69 10.17
N THR A 123 -6.82 14.88 10.19
CA THR A 123 -5.55 15.16 9.52
C THR A 123 -5.00 13.89 8.88
N LEU A 124 -4.10 14.08 7.93
CA LEU A 124 -3.27 13.02 7.39
C LEU A 124 -1.96 12.97 8.18
N THR A 125 -1.58 11.79 8.64
CA THR A 125 -0.26 11.56 9.26
C THR A 125 0.56 10.64 8.38
N SER A 126 1.79 11.05 8.09
CA SER A 126 2.74 10.22 7.35
C SER A 126 3.04 8.95 8.15
N VAL A 127 3.10 7.82 7.45
CA VAL A 127 3.60 6.55 7.99
C VAL A 127 5.08 6.45 7.61
N GLU A 128 5.89 5.92 8.52
CA GLU A 128 7.29 5.59 8.23
C GLU A 128 7.35 4.32 7.39
N ILE A 129 8.16 4.36 6.33
CA ILE A 129 8.38 3.25 5.42
C ILE A 129 9.88 2.98 5.43
N ASP A 130 10.25 1.75 5.76
CA ASP A 130 11.62 1.27 5.86
C ASP A 130 11.84 0.14 4.85
N ASP A 131 13.03 0.07 4.27
CA ASP A 131 13.34 -0.97 3.28
C ASP A 131 13.25 -2.37 3.91
N LYS A 132 13.67 -2.57 5.18
CA LYS A 132 13.70 -3.89 5.84
C LYS A 132 12.42 -4.25 6.56
N LEU A 133 11.81 -3.28 7.24
CA LEU A 133 10.59 -3.49 8.02
C LEU A 133 9.31 -3.25 7.20
N GLY A 134 9.44 -2.69 6.00
CA GLY A 134 8.32 -2.38 5.12
C GLY A 134 7.54 -1.16 5.59
N ILE A 135 6.22 -1.20 5.40
CA ILE A 135 5.31 -0.13 5.82
C ILE A 135 5.00 -0.32 7.31
N GLY A 136 5.37 0.68 8.13
CA GLY A 136 5.11 0.67 9.55
C GLY A 136 3.62 0.69 9.92
N ASN A 137 3.33 0.60 11.22
CA ASN A 137 1.98 0.43 11.77
C ASN A 137 0.95 1.39 11.14
N SER A 138 0.10 0.85 10.26
CA SER A 138 -0.83 1.59 9.41
C SER A 138 -2.05 2.14 10.17
N GLY A 139 -2.12 1.89 11.47
CA GLY A 139 -3.27 2.23 12.33
C GLY A 139 -4.47 1.29 12.17
N PHE A 140 -4.43 0.34 11.22
CA PHE A 140 -5.45 -0.70 11.04
C PHE A 140 -5.17 -1.94 11.90
N ASP A 141 -3.90 -2.26 12.15
CA ASP A 141 -3.48 -3.46 12.90
C ASP A 141 -4.13 -3.54 14.29
N ASP A 142 -4.29 -2.40 15.00
CA ASP A 142 -4.89 -2.36 16.33
C ASP A 142 -6.33 -2.91 16.36
N THR A 143 -7.12 -2.69 15.29
CA THR A 143 -8.51 -3.13 15.21
C THR A 143 -8.58 -4.64 14.96
N ILE A 144 -7.74 -5.13 14.04
CA ILE A 144 -7.67 -6.55 13.68
C ILE A 144 -7.14 -7.36 14.85
N ASP A 145 -6.07 -6.89 15.50
CA ASP A 145 -5.50 -7.53 16.68
C ASP A 145 -6.51 -7.62 17.83
N LYS A 146 -7.32 -6.58 18.01
CA LYS A 146 -8.39 -6.58 19.00
C LYS A 146 -9.46 -7.62 18.65
N MET A 147 -9.88 -7.72 17.39
CA MET A 147 -10.84 -8.74 16.95
C MET A 147 -10.27 -10.16 17.13
N ASN A 148 -9.03 -10.38 16.74
CA ASN A 148 -8.34 -11.67 16.89
C ASN A 148 -8.25 -12.08 18.36
N LYS A 149 -7.90 -11.16 19.27
CA LYS A 149 -7.89 -11.41 20.72
C LYS A 149 -9.26 -11.79 21.27
N ILE A 150 -10.32 -11.12 20.82
CA ILE A 150 -11.70 -11.45 21.21
C ILE A 150 -12.06 -12.86 20.75
N GLN A 151 -11.79 -13.19 19.48
CA GLN A 151 -12.10 -14.51 18.92
C GLN A 151 -11.32 -15.63 19.59
N GLN A 152 -10.02 -15.44 19.85
CA GLN A 152 -9.22 -16.39 20.63
C GLN A 152 -9.82 -16.59 22.02
N SER A 153 -10.25 -15.51 22.67
CA SER A 153 -10.88 -15.60 24.00
C SER A 153 -12.20 -16.38 23.99
N ILE A 154 -12.92 -16.42 22.85
CA ILE A 154 -14.14 -17.23 22.68
C ILE A 154 -13.79 -18.71 22.43
N ILE A 155 -12.78 -18.98 21.59
CA ILE A 155 -12.40 -20.35 21.20
C ILE A 155 -11.81 -21.13 22.38
N TRP A 156 -11.08 -20.46 23.27
CA TRP A 156 -10.39 -21.07 24.41
C TRP A 156 -11.19 -20.97 25.74
N GLN A 157 -12.51 -20.80 25.67
CA GLN A 157 -13.43 -21.08 26.79
C GLN A 157 -13.74 -22.56 26.90
#